data_AF-A0A842UMQ5-F1
#
_entry.id   AF-A0A842UMQ5-F1
#
_cell.length_a   1.000
_cell.length_b   1.000
_cell.length_c   1.000
_cell.angle_alpha   90.00
_cell.angle_beta   90.00
_cell.angle_gamma   90.00
#
_symmetry.space_group_name_H-M   'P 1'
#
loop_
_entity.id
_entity.type
_entity.pdbx_description
1 polymer ?
#
loop_
_entity_poly.entity_id
_entity_poly.type
_entity_poly.pdbx_seq_one_letter_code
_entity_poly.pdbx_strand_id
1 'polypeptide(L)' 'MTHEPCIRDTIREALDRCKAEGISQKEIGRRSGIPQPNISAYIHGRIDMGSRRIDRLLAALGLDVQTTRTRRTRRGDHRR' A
#
# COMPACT_ATOMS: atom_id res chain seq x y z
N MET A 1 3.34 -4.70 26.65
CA MET A 1 3.82 -5.45 25.47
C MET A 1 3.53 -4.60 24.25
N THR A 2 4.51 -3.82 23.80
CA THR A 2 4.42 -3.05 22.55
C THR A 2 4.55 -4.06 21.42
N HIS A 3 3.44 -4.47 20.81
CA HIS A 3 3.50 -5.18 19.52
C HIS A 3 3.99 -4.15 18.51
N GLU A 4 5.25 -4.24 18.09
CA GLU A 4 5.68 -3.57 16.88
C GLU A 4 4.83 -4.13 15.73
N PRO A 5 4.04 -3.29 15.03
CA PRO A 5 3.19 -3.78 13.97
C PRO A 5 4.07 -4.35 12.85
N CYS A 6 3.81 -5.59 12.48
CA CYS A 6 4.48 -6.20 11.34
C CYS A 6 4.03 -5.47 10.07
N ILE A 7 4.92 -5.35 9.08
CA ILE A 7 4.65 -4.67 7.80
C ILE A 7 3.34 -5.17 7.15
N ARG A 8 3.02 -6.46 7.30
CA ARG A 8 1.77 -7.06 6.79
C ARG A 8 0.53 -6.46 7.44
N ASP A 9 0.57 -6.20 8.74
CA ASP A 9 -0.54 -5.60 9.48
C ASP A 9 -0.72 -4.14 9.07
N THR A 10 0.38 -3.39 8.93
CA THR A 10 0.34 -2.02 8.40
C THR A 10 -0.29 -1.94 7.01
N ILE A 11 0.08 -2.88 6.11
CA ILE A 11 -0.52 -2.96 4.77
C ILE A 11 -2.01 -3.29 4.85
N ARG A 12 -2.41 -4.19 5.75
CA ARG A 12 -3.81 -4.56 5.95
C ARG A 12 -4.64 -3.36 6.42
N GLU A 13 -4.18 -2.64 7.44
CA GLU A 13 -4.85 -1.44 7.95
C GLU A 13 -5.01 -0.36 6.88
N ALA A 14 -3.96 -0.14 6.07
CA ALA A 14 -4.02 0.83 4.98
C ALA A 14 -5.00 0.42 3.89
N LEU A 15 -5.09 -0.88 3.58
CA LEU A 15 -6.07 -1.40 2.63
C LEU A 15 -7.50 -1.25 3.14
N ASP A 16 -7.73 -1.47 4.43
CA ASP A 16 -9.05 -1.28 5.04
C ASP A 16 -9.46 0.20 5.04
N ARG A 17 -8.51 1.12 5.26
CA ARG A 17 -8.73 2.56 5.09
C ARG A 17 -9.08 2.91 3.64
N CYS A 18 -8.31 2.44 2.68
CA CYS A 18 -8.59 2.65 1.25
C CYS A 18 -9.99 2.12 0.87
N LYS A 19 -10.40 0.97 1.42
CA LYS A 19 -11.74 0.42 1.20
C LYS A 19 -12.83 1.34 1.74
N ALA A 20 -12.63 1.94 2.92
CA ALA A 20 -13.55 2.94 3.49
C ALA A 20 -13.65 4.21 2.61
N GLU A 21 -12.58 4.56 1.90
CA GLU A 21 -12.55 5.66 0.92
C GLU A 21 -13.07 5.25 -0.48
N GLY A 22 -13.57 4.02 -0.64
CA GLY A 22 -14.08 3.50 -1.92
C GLY A 22 -13.01 3.02 -2.90
N ILE A 23 -11.75 2.94 -2.49
CA ILE A 23 -10.64 2.46 -3.31
C ILE A 23 -10.55 0.93 -3.16
N SER A 24 -10.82 0.20 -4.25
CA SER A 24 -10.75 -1.26 -4.25
C SER A 24 -9.32 -1.79 -4.31
N GLN A 25 -9.10 -3.03 -3.83
CA GLN A 25 -7.79 -3.70 -3.99
C GLN A 25 -7.37 -3.88 -5.45
N LYS A 26 -8.33 -3.98 -6.39
CA LYS A 26 -8.05 -4.05 -7.83
C LYS A 26 -7.43 -2.75 -8.34
N GLU A 27 -7.94 -1.62 -7.87
CA GLU A 27 -7.41 -0.29 -8.17
C GLU A 27 -6.02 -0.10 -7.55
N ILE A 28 -5.81 -0.55 -6.32
CA ILE A 28 -4.49 -0.52 -5.66
C ILE A 28 -3.51 -1.42 -6.39
N GLY A 29 -3.96 -2.57 -6.90
CA GLY A 29 -3.15 -3.44 -7.74
C GLY A 29 -2.69 -2.79 -9.04
N ARG A 30 -3.57 -2.00 -9.68
CA ARG A 30 -3.20 -1.19 -10.84
C ARG A 30 -2.16 -0.12 -10.49
N ARG A 31 -2.33 0.58 -9.37
CA ARG A 31 -1.41 1.64 -8.91
C ARG A 31 -0.04 1.13 -8.50
N SER A 32 0.03 -0.03 -7.84
CA SER A 32 1.27 -0.67 -7.38
C SER A 32 1.96 -1.52 -8.46
N GLY A 33 1.24 -1.87 -9.52
CA GLY A 33 1.69 -2.85 -10.51
C GLY A 33 1.77 -4.27 -9.94
N ILE A 34 0.97 -4.57 -8.89
CA ILE A 34 0.90 -5.89 -8.25
C ILE A 34 -0.51 -6.43 -8.47
N PRO A 35 -0.68 -7.62 -9.07
CA PRO A 35 -2.01 -8.20 -9.25
C PRO A 35 -2.76 -8.33 -7.91
N GLN A 36 -4.05 -7.98 -7.89
CA GLN A 36 -4.89 -8.08 -6.69
C GLN A 36 -4.84 -9.49 -6.04
N PRO A 37 -4.81 -10.61 -6.77
CA PRO A 37 -4.65 -11.93 -6.16
C PRO A 37 -3.38 -12.06 -5.33
N ASN A 38 -2.27 -11.46 -5.77
CA ASN A 38 -1.00 -11.48 -5.03
C ASN A 38 -1.06 -10.60 -3.79
N ILE A 39 -1.74 -9.45 -3.86
CA ILE A 39 -2.00 -8.59 -2.70
C ILE A 39 -2.79 -9.38 -1.65
N SER A 40 -3.88 -10.03 -2.06
CA SER A 40 -4.71 -10.86 -1.18
C SER A 40 -3.90 -12.01 -0.58
N ALA A 41 -3.18 -12.78 -1.40
CA ALA A 41 -2.38 -13.90 -0.92
C ALA A 41 -1.33 -13.48 0.10
N TYR A 42 -0.66 -12.34 -0.09
CA TYR A 42 0.34 -11.81 0.85
C TYR A 42 -0.26 -11.42 2.22
N ILE A 43 -1.40 -10.74 2.23
CA ILE A 43 -2.08 -10.33 3.48
C ILE A 43 -2.57 -11.54 4.28
N HIS A 44 -2.98 -12.60 3.58
CA HIS A 44 -3.38 -13.86 4.22
C HIS A 44 -2.20 -14.78 4.53
N GLY A 45 -0.96 -14.33 4.32
CA GLY A 45 0.25 -15.11 4.60
C GLY A 45 0.45 -16.33 3.70
N ARG A 46 -0.24 -16.40 2.56
CA ARG A 46 -0.13 -17.53 1.60
C ARG A 46 1.10 -17.43 0.71
N ILE A 47 1.63 -16.22 0.51
CA ILE A 47 2.86 -15.98 -0.24
C ILE A 47 3.72 -14.94 0.47
N ASP A 48 5.03 -15.02 0.24
CA ASP A 48 5.95 -13.94 0.55
C ASP A 48 6.08 -12.95 -0.62
N MET A 49 6.33 -11.70 -0.27
CA MET A 49 6.51 -10.61 -1.21
C MET A 49 7.88 -9.99 -1.00
N GLY A 50 8.68 -9.88 -2.06
CA GLY A 50 9.98 -9.24 -1.97
C GLY A 50 9.87 -7.75 -1.63
N SER A 51 10.90 -7.22 -0.96
CA SER A 51 10.98 -5.82 -0.50
C SER A 51 10.57 -4.81 -1.57
N ARG A 52 11.10 -4.90 -2.80
CA ARG A 52 10.74 -3.98 -3.90
C ARG A 52 9.26 -3.96 -4.26
N ARG A 53 8.53 -5.06 -4.06
CA ARG A 53 7.07 -5.10 -4.29
C ARG A 53 6.32 -4.53 -3.09
N ILE A 54 6.81 -4.81 -1.88
CA ILE A 54 6.30 -4.18 -0.65
C ILE A 54 6.43 -2.65 -0.74
N ASP A 55 7.59 -2.13 -1.15
CA ASP A 55 7.81 -0.69 -1.33
C ASP A 55 6.84 -0.07 -2.33
N ARG A 56 6.60 -0.73 -3.47
CA ARG A 56 5.61 -0.29 -4.46
C ARG A 56 4.18 -0.32 -3.95
N LEU A 57 3.84 -1.33 -3.13
CA LEU A 57 2.52 -1.44 -2.52
C LEU A 57 2.31 -0.32 -1.49
N LEU A 58 3.28 -0.09 -0.63
CA LEU A 58 3.27 0.96 0.38
C LEU A 58 3.18 2.35 -0.29
N ALA A 59 3.99 2.60 -1.32
CA ALA A 59 3.90 3.84 -2.11
C ALA A 59 2.52 4.02 -2.75
N ALA A 60 1.92 2.96 -3.31
CA ALA A 60 0.58 3.02 -3.89
C ALA A 60 -0.54 3.25 -2.86
N LEU A 61 -0.30 2.85 -1.60
CA LEU A 61 -1.17 3.11 -0.45
C LEU A 61 -0.95 4.51 0.16
N GLY A 62 -0.01 5.29 -0.39
CA GLY A 62 0.38 6.60 0.19
C GLY A 62 1.14 6.47 1.51
N LEU A 63 1.54 5.24 1.87
CA LEU A 63 2.46 4.97 2.96
C LEU A 63 3.87 5.08 2.37
N ASP A 64 4.36 6.31 2.30
CA ASP A 64 5.74 6.53 1.91
C ASP A 64 6.63 5.94 3.01
N VAL A 65 7.33 4.84 2.71
CA VAL A 65 8.37 4.27 3.58
C VAL A 65 9.52 5.27 3.58
N GLN A 66 9.34 6.32 4.35
CA GLN A 66 10.28 7.40 4.47
C GLN A 66 11.47 6.87 5.28
N THR A 67 12.43 6.26 4.58
CA THR A 67 13.82 6.67 4.77
C THR A 67 13.87 8.16 4.43
N THR A 68 13.57 9.00 5.42
CA THR A 68 13.85 10.45 5.49
C THR A 68 14.00 11.17 4.13
N ARG A 69 12.92 11.37 3.36
CA ARG A 69 12.95 12.38 2.29
C ARG A 69 11.57 12.93 1.95
N THR A 70 11.22 13.96 2.73
CA THR A 70 10.35 15.10 2.42
C THR A 70 9.11 14.81 1.55
N ARG A 71 7.94 14.91 2.19
CA ARG A 71 6.62 15.04 1.56
C ARG A 71 6.69 15.96 0.34
N ARG A 72 6.47 15.40 -0.85
CA ARG A 72 5.94 16.17 -2.00
C ARG A 72 4.52 15.72 -2.24
N THR A 73 3.60 16.35 -1.52
CA THR A 73 2.19 16.40 -1.91
C THR A 73 2.08 17.16 -3.23
N ARG A 74 2.08 16.48 -4.37
CA ARG A 74 1.53 17.05 -5.61
C ARG A 74 0.02 16.78 -5.63
N ARG A 75 -0.71 17.59 -4.87
CA ARG A 75 -2.04 18.05 -5.30
C ARG A 75 -1.79 19.26 -6.19
N GLY A 76 -2.38 19.26 -7.38
CA GLY A 76 -2.20 20.28 -8.41
C GLY A 76 -2.49 19.61 -9.76
N ASP A 77 -3.76 19.40 -10.08
CA ASP A 77 -4.56 20.35 -10.84
C ASP A 77 -4.16 20.35 -12.31
N HIS A 78 -4.97 19.67 -13.13
CA HIS A 78 -5.15 20.00 -14.55
C HIS A 78 -6.61 19.67 -14.92
N ARG A 79 -7.51 20.58 -14.55
CA ARG A 79 -8.68 20.88 -15.36
C ARG A 79 -8.35 22.10 -16.21
N ARG A 80 -8.26 21.93 -17.53
CA ARG A 80 -8.80 22.87 -18.53
C ARG A 80 -8.83 22.18 -19.89
#